data_AF-A0A7S1C8L5-F1
#
_entry.id   AF-A0A7S1C8L5-F1
#
_cell.length_a   1.000
_cell.length_b   1.000
_cell.length_c   1.000
_cell.angle_alpha   90.00
_cell.angle_beta   90.00
_cell.angle_gamma   90.00
#
_symmetry.space_group_name_H-M   'P 1'
#
loop_
_entity.id
_entity.type
_entity.pdbx_description
1 polymer ?
#
loop_
_entity_poly.entity_id
_entity_poly.type
_entity_poly.pdbx_seq_one_letter_code
_entity_poly.pdbx_strand_id
1 'polypeptide(L)'
;PALPTAMTDCCLCVCLRPSHHTRVVARLYPKGVTGLEPDLQPQSVGKLTTYAERQPKKLPKIAEHLSACAHRDLRRGRHGFVALAVRALSSLVDVCRGELETFEEPVLALIRELLRGEVTSLRVVAAGAVVAVLNAQDEVSDFDKFEPFLPQLLNMIGSPGANSSARSVRIAGLAALLALLQQVEKAALLGNIRRVLPPVLATLRKEGGRRAGGQRERDRG
;
A
#
# COMPACT_ATOMS: atom_id res chain seq x y z
N PRO A 1 36.56 27.83 -10.99
CA PRO A 1 35.62 27.33 -9.97
C PRO A 1 34.70 26.25 -10.58
N ALA A 2 35.19 25.02 -10.61
CA ALA A 2 34.48 23.86 -11.14
C ALA A 2 33.80 23.12 -9.98
N LEU A 3 32.48 23.01 -10.05
CA LEU A 3 31.66 22.16 -9.18
C LEU A 3 31.90 20.68 -9.52
N PRO A 4 31.95 19.77 -8.53
CA PRO A 4 32.21 18.37 -8.79
C PRO A 4 30.97 17.71 -9.40
N THR A 5 31.05 17.44 -10.69
CA THR A 5 30.31 16.37 -11.36
C THR A 5 30.90 15.02 -10.99
N ALA A 6 30.05 13.99 -10.99
CA ALA A 6 30.36 12.56 -10.82
C ALA A 6 30.52 12.05 -9.38
N MET A 7 29.37 11.73 -8.75
CA MET A 7 29.26 10.45 -8.05
C MET A 7 28.38 9.51 -8.88
N THR A 8 28.98 9.03 -9.95
CA THR A 8 28.63 7.76 -10.57
C THR A 8 29.08 6.63 -9.63
N ASP A 9 28.34 5.52 -9.62
CA ASP A 9 28.68 4.24 -9.00
C ASP A 9 28.48 4.02 -7.49
N CYS A 10 27.31 3.45 -7.19
CA CYS A 10 27.29 2.26 -6.34
C CYS A 10 26.40 1.18 -6.99
N CYS A 11 26.78 0.76 -8.20
CA CYS A 11 26.22 -0.43 -8.86
C CYS A 11 27.29 -1.49 -9.21
N LEU A 12 28.58 -1.27 -8.94
CA LEU A 12 29.68 -2.19 -9.32
C LEU A 12 30.84 -2.31 -8.30
N CYS A 13 30.60 -2.18 -6.99
CA CYS A 13 31.63 -2.55 -6.01
C CYS A 13 31.68 -4.07 -5.76
N VAL A 14 32.82 -4.68 -6.07
CA VAL A 14 33.16 -6.09 -5.77
C VAL A 14 33.32 -6.35 -4.26
N CYS A 15 33.21 -5.32 -3.40
CA CYS A 15 33.29 -5.43 -1.94
C CYS A 15 31.94 -5.68 -1.24
N LEU A 16 30.80 -5.54 -1.93
CA LEU A 16 29.48 -5.88 -1.39
C LEU A 16 28.78 -6.86 -2.32
N ARG A 17 28.83 -8.17 -2.02
CA ARG A 17 27.89 -9.11 -2.65
C ARG A 17 26.49 -8.56 -2.41
N PRO A 18 25.71 -8.20 -3.47
CA PRO A 18 24.37 -7.72 -3.27
C PRO A 18 23.62 -8.80 -2.50
N SER A 19 22.99 -8.38 -1.41
CA SER A 19 22.23 -9.27 -0.56
C SER A 19 21.22 -10.06 -1.40
N HIS A 20 20.79 -11.24 -0.94
CA HIS A 20 19.87 -12.07 -1.71
C HIS A 20 18.60 -11.31 -2.14
N HIS A 21 18.05 -10.46 -1.26
CA HIS A 21 16.85 -9.68 -1.58
C HIS A 21 17.10 -8.61 -2.66
N THR A 22 18.27 -7.95 -2.65
CA THR A 22 18.67 -7.01 -3.71
C THR A 22 18.74 -7.70 -5.08
N ARG A 23 19.23 -8.95 -5.13
CA ARG A 23 19.26 -9.74 -6.38
C ARG A 23 17.87 -10.15 -6.84
N VAL A 24 16.95 -10.45 -5.93
CA VAL A 24 15.55 -10.77 -6.28
C VAL A 24 14.87 -9.53 -6.85
N VAL A 25 15.05 -8.36 -6.24
CA VAL A 25 14.52 -7.08 -6.76
C VAL A 25 15.11 -6.73 -8.12
N ALA A 26 16.42 -6.93 -8.33
CA ALA A 26 17.06 -6.65 -9.61
C ALA A 26 16.50 -7.48 -10.77
N ARG A 27 15.95 -8.68 -10.50
CA ARG A 27 15.31 -9.52 -11.52
C ARG A 27 13.95 -9.00 -11.98
N LEU A 28 13.37 -8.04 -11.26
CA LEU A 28 12.10 -7.41 -11.67
C LEU A 28 12.28 -6.53 -12.90
N TYR A 29 13.46 -5.93 -13.07
CA TYR A 29 13.72 -4.95 -14.10
C TYR A 29 14.19 -5.65 -15.38
N PRO A 30 13.50 -5.48 -16.53
CA PRO A 30 13.94 -6.03 -17.80
C PRO A 30 15.32 -5.49 -18.20
N LYS A 31 16.15 -6.37 -18.76
CA LYS A 31 17.47 -5.99 -19.27
C LYS A 31 17.33 -5.42 -20.68
N GLY A 32 18.12 -4.38 -20.98
CA GLY A 32 18.17 -3.78 -22.32
C GLY A 32 17.13 -2.69 -22.59
N VAL A 33 16.34 -2.29 -21.59
CA VAL A 33 15.44 -1.13 -21.68
C VAL A 33 15.97 0.05 -20.86
N THR A 34 15.58 1.26 -21.24
CA THR A 34 16.07 2.49 -20.61
C THR A 34 15.21 2.93 -19.41
N GLY A 35 13.98 2.42 -19.31
CA GLY A 35 13.00 2.81 -18.29
C GLY A 35 12.16 4.02 -18.70
N LEU A 36 12.36 4.53 -19.91
CA LEU A 36 11.57 5.61 -20.53
C LEU A 36 10.35 5.06 -21.26
N GLU A 37 10.36 3.76 -21.57
CA GLU A 37 9.30 3.07 -22.27
C GLU A 37 8.03 3.04 -21.41
N PRO A 38 6.84 3.36 -21.98
CA PRO A 38 5.58 3.25 -21.26
C PRO A 38 5.25 1.78 -20.98
N ASP A 39 4.45 1.56 -19.93
CA ASP A 39 3.81 0.26 -19.63
C ASP A 39 4.71 -0.95 -19.38
N LEU A 40 5.96 -0.73 -18.97
CA LEU A 40 6.85 -1.78 -18.50
C LEU A 40 6.22 -2.62 -17.38
N GLN A 41 6.19 -3.94 -17.58
CA GLN A 41 5.69 -4.90 -16.60
C GLN A 41 6.84 -5.50 -15.78
N PRO A 42 6.66 -5.68 -14.46
CA PRO A 42 7.66 -6.31 -13.62
C PRO A 42 7.86 -7.78 -13.99
N GLN A 43 9.11 -8.18 -14.18
CA GLN A 43 9.46 -9.58 -14.46
C GLN A 43 9.53 -10.38 -13.16
N SER A 44 9.16 -11.66 -13.18
CA SER A 44 9.38 -12.57 -12.04
C SER A 44 8.77 -12.13 -10.69
N VAL A 45 7.69 -11.34 -10.69
CA VAL A 45 6.99 -10.89 -9.46
C VAL A 45 6.64 -12.05 -8.53
N GLY A 46 6.16 -13.17 -9.08
CA GLY A 46 5.83 -14.35 -8.27
C GLY A 46 7.01 -14.87 -7.45
N LYS A 47 8.26 -14.75 -7.94
CA LYS A 47 9.45 -15.14 -7.17
C LYS A 47 9.75 -14.16 -6.04
N LEU A 48 9.45 -12.87 -6.25
CA LEU A 48 9.57 -11.85 -5.21
C LEU A 48 8.53 -12.08 -4.11
N THR A 49 7.26 -12.25 -4.46
CA THR A 49 6.18 -12.43 -3.50
C THR A 49 6.34 -13.71 -2.69
N THR A 50 6.64 -14.84 -3.33
CA THR A 50 6.92 -16.10 -2.61
C THR A 50 8.14 -15.99 -1.69
N TYR A 51 9.17 -15.23 -2.08
CA TYR A 51 10.32 -15.00 -1.20
C TYR A 51 9.96 -14.13 0.01
N ALA A 52 9.16 -13.09 -0.20
CA ALA A 52 8.65 -12.20 0.84
C ALA A 52 7.78 -12.96 1.86
N GLU A 53 6.82 -13.76 1.40
CA GLU A 53 5.96 -14.60 2.27
C GLU A 53 6.78 -15.55 3.15
N ARG A 54 7.83 -16.16 2.59
CA ARG A 54 8.70 -17.10 3.33
C ARG A 54 9.61 -16.39 4.33
N GLN A 55 9.86 -15.09 4.16
CA GLN A 55 10.79 -14.32 4.98
C GLN A 55 10.22 -12.94 5.37
N PRO A 56 9.16 -12.90 6.20
CA PRO A 56 8.46 -11.67 6.57
C PRO A 56 9.39 -10.64 7.24
N LYS A 57 10.37 -11.10 8.03
CA LYS A 57 11.40 -10.24 8.65
C LYS A 57 12.24 -9.42 7.65
N LYS A 58 12.27 -9.81 6.38
CA LYS A 58 12.99 -9.08 5.32
C LYS A 58 12.09 -8.16 4.51
N LEU A 59 10.78 -8.24 4.69
CA LEU A 59 9.78 -7.48 3.95
C LEU A 59 9.98 -5.96 4.08
N PRO A 60 10.22 -5.39 5.28
CA PRO A 60 10.47 -3.95 5.40
C PRO A 60 11.66 -3.47 4.57
N LYS A 61 12.77 -4.23 4.59
CA LYS A 61 13.97 -3.92 3.79
C LYS A 61 13.74 -4.06 2.29
N ILE A 62 12.90 -5.01 1.87
CA ILE A 62 12.52 -5.17 0.45
C ILE A 62 11.71 -3.97 -0.01
N ALA A 63 10.68 -3.59 0.76
CA ALA A 63 9.81 -2.46 0.45
C ALA A 63 10.59 -1.14 0.42
N GLU A 64 11.40 -0.88 1.45
CA GLU A 64 12.26 0.30 1.52
C GLU A 64 13.22 0.38 0.33
N HIS A 65 13.85 -0.74 -0.05
CA HIS A 65 14.73 -0.78 -1.20
C HIS A 65 14.00 -0.50 -2.51
N LEU A 66 12.82 -1.10 -2.71
CA LEU A 66 11.98 -0.85 -3.90
C LEU A 66 11.52 0.61 -3.98
N SER A 67 11.06 1.18 -2.86
CA SER A 67 10.68 2.58 -2.77
C SER A 67 11.87 3.48 -3.06
N ALA A 68 13.05 3.23 -2.49
CA ALA A 68 14.25 4.02 -2.74
C ALA A 68 14.70 3.97 -4.21
N CYS A 69 14.53 2.83 -4.88
CA CYS A 69 14.74 2.72 -6.32
C CYS A 69 13.72 3.56 -7.11
N ALA A 70 12.43 3.46 -6.77
CA ALA A 70 11.38 4.24 -7.42
C ALA A 70 11.59 5.75 -7.30
N HIS A 71 11.93 6.28 -6.10
CA HIS A 71 12.23 7.70 -5.91
C HIS A 71 13.45 8.14 -6.76
N ARG A 72 14.48 7.29 -6.86
CA ARG A 72 15.66 7.56 -7.69
C ARG A 72 15.31 7.61 -9.18
N ASP A 73 14.46 6.70 -9.62
CA ASP A 73 14.00 6.61 -11.01
C ASP A 73 13.07 7.75 -11.39
N LEU A 74 12.24 8.20 -10.44
CA LEU A 74 11.40 9.37 -10.59
C LEU A 74 12.24 10.63 -10.86
N ARG A 75 13.30 10.85 -10.07
CA ARG A 75 14.24 11.98 -10.29
C ARG A 75 14.99 11.92 -11.62
N ARG A 76 15.13 10.72 -12.19
CA ARG A 76 15.80 10.49 -13.48
C ARG A 76 14.84 10.48 -14.68
N GLY A 77 13.54 10.72 -14.45
CA GLY A 77 12.52 10.66 -15.50
C GLY A 77 12.25 9.25 -16.05
N ARG A 78 12.70 8.19 -15.35
CA ARG A 78 12.52 6.79 -15.78
C ARG A 78 11.16 6.25 -15.34
N HIS A 79 10.09 6.85 -15.84
CA HIS A 79 8.73 6.61 -15.37
C HIS A 79 8.27 5.15 -15.53
N GLY A 80 8.75 4.43 -16.54
CA GLY A 80 8.44 3.01 -16.72
C GLY A 80 8.99 2.15 -15.59
N PHE A 81 10.20 2.45 -15.08
CA PHE A 81 10.77 1.77 -13.92
C PHE A 81 10.06 2.14 -12.61
N VAL A 82 9.62 3.38 -12.47
CA VAL A 82 8.77 3.79 -11.32
C VAL A 82 7.47 2.99 -11.31
N ALA A 83 6.76 2.92 -12.43
CA ALA A 83 5.51 2.15 -12.53
C ALA A 83 5.73 0.66 -12.23
N LEU A 84 6.84 0.09 -12.68
CA LEU A 84 7.23 -1.29 -12.40
C LEU A 84 7.44 -1.53 -10.90
N ALA A 85 8.19 -0.64 -10.24
CA ALA A 85 8.43 -0.73 -8.81
C ALA A 85 7.13 -0.63 -8.00
N VAL A 86 6.24 0.30 -8.36
CA VAL A 86 4.94 0.45 -7.69
C VAL A 86 4.08 -0.79 -7.86
N ARG A 87 4.00 -1.36 -9.07
CA ARG A 87 3.25 -2.62 -9.31
C ARG A 87 3.82 -3.79 -8.50
N ALA A 88 5.14 -3.88 -8.37
CA ALA A 88 5.78 -4.89 -7.53
C ALA A 88 5.45 -4.69 -6.04
N LEU A 89 5.45 -3.44 -5.56
CA LEU A 89 5.02 -3.10 -4.20
C LEU A 89 3.53 -3.43 -3.96
N SER A 90 2.64 -3.11 -4.91
CA SER A 90 1.22 -3.48 -4.82
C SER A 90 1.04 -5.00 -4.72
N SER A 91 1.80 -5.77 -5.49
CA SER A 91 1.76 -7.23 -5.39
C SER A 91 2.27 -7.76 -4.05
N LEU A 92 3.25 -7.09 -3.41
CA LEU A 92 3.66 -7.43 -2.04
C LEU A 92 2.55 -7.14 -1.04
N VAL A 93 1.87 -6.00 -1.17
CA VAL A 93 0.71 -5.61 -0.34
C VAL A 93 -0.41 -6.64 -0.43
N ASP A 94 -0.76 -7.07 -1.65
CA ASP A 94 -1.85 -8.04 -1.86
C ASP A 94 -1.57 -9.40 -1.22
N VAL A 95 -0.31 -9.83 -1.24
CA VAL A 95 0.13 -11.17 -0.82
C VAL A 95 0.49 -11.20 0.66
N CYS A 96 1.17 -10.18 1.18
CA CYS A 96 1.71 -10.15 2.54
C CYS A 96 0.84 -9.34 3.51
N ARG A 97 -0.50 -9.53 3.44
CA ARG A 97 -1.48 -8.71 4.18
C ARG A 97 -1.26 -8.70 5.70
N GLY A 98 -0.95 -9.86 6.28
CA GLY A 98 -0.72 -9.99 7.73
C GLY A 98 0.51 -9.26 8.27
N GLU A 99 1.38 -8.74 7.39
CA GLU A 99 2.59 -8.00 7.76
C GLU A 99 2.54 -6.54 7.27
N LEU A 100 1.39 -6.07 6.76
CA LEU A 100 1.26 -4.78 6.06
C LEU A 100 1.79 -3.60 6.88
N GLU A 101 1.46 -3.53 8.17
CA GLU A 101 1.90 -2.47 9.08
C GLU A 101 3.43 -2.35 9.18
N THR A 102 4.18 -3.43 8.91
CA THR A 102 5.64 -3.43 9.02
C THR A 102 6.35 -2.74 7.87
N PHE A 103 5.67 -2.57 6.73
CA PHE A 103 6.30 -2.06 5.50
C PHE A 103 5.43 -1.07 4.71
N GLU A 104 4.22 -0.75 5.18
CA GLU A 104 3.31 0.14 4.46
C GLU A 104 3.86 1.56 4.30
N GLU A 105 4.54 2.13 5.30
CA GLU A 105 4.93 3.55 5.27
C GLU A 105 5.85 3.92 4.07
N PRO A 106 6.93 3.18 3.75
CA PRO A 106 7.72 3.48 2.54
C PRO A 106 6.90 3.33 1.24
N VAL A 107 5.83 2.54 1.23
CA VAL A 107 4.91 2.42 0.10
C VAL A 107 3.97 3.63 0.03
N LEU A 108 3.35 3.99 1.15
CA LEU A 108 2.47 5.15 1.27
C LEU A 108 3.20 6.45 0.92
N ALA A 109 4.42 6.64 1.41
CA ALA A 109 5.25 7.81 1.10
C ALA A 109 5.50 7.96 -0.40
N LEU A 110 5.86 6.87 -1.08
CA LEU A 110 6.03 6.86 -2.54
C LEU A 110 4.72 7.19 -3.26
N ILE A 111 3.61 6.55 -2.89
CA ILE A 111 2.29 6.81 -3.48
C ILE A 111 1.90 8.29 -3.33
N ARG A 112 2.11 8.88 -2.15
CA ARG A 112 1.82 10.30 -1.87
C ARG A 112 2.63 11.21 -2.80
N GLU A 113 3.91 10.91 -3.04
CA GLU A 113 4.74 11.67 -3.98
C GLU A 113 4.23 11.54 -5.43
N LEU A 114 3.92 10.33 -5.87
CA LEU A 114 3.46 10.07 -7.24
C LEU A 114 2.10 10.71 -7.55
N LEU A 115 1.17 10.72 -6.59
CA LEU A 115 -0.14 11.35 -6.75
C LEU A 115 -0.06 12.88 -6.82
N ARG A 116 0.95 13.49 -6.18
CA ARG A 116 1.22 14.94 -6.28
C ARG A 116 1.91 15.32 -7.59
N GLY A 117 2.58 14.38 -8.25
CA GLY A 117 3.26 14.61 -9.52
C GLY A 117 2.29 14.85 -10.68
N GLU A 118 2.79 15.48 -11.75
CA GLU A 118 1.97 15.85 -12.91
C GLU A 118 1.79 14.69 -13.91
N VAL A 119 2.68 13.70 -13.87
CA VAL A 119 2.73 12.57 -14.81
C VAL A 119 1.49 11.69 -14.65
N THR A 120 0.58 11.76 -15.63
CA THR A 120 -0.73 11.09 -15.60
C THR A 120 -0.61 9.57 -15.45
N SER A 121 0.31 8.94 -16.16
CA SER A 121 0.53 7.49 -16.10
C SER A 121 0.95 7.03 -14.71
N LEU A 122 1.81 7.79 -14.02
CA LEU A 122 2.23 7.49 -12.65
C LEU A 122 1.12 7.71 -11.64
N ARG A 123 0.30 8.76 -11.81
CA ARG A 123 -0.89 8.99 -10.96
C ARG A 123 -1.88 7.84 -11.04
N VAL A 124 -2.14 7.30 -12.24
CA VAL A 124 -3.01 6.13 -12.43
C VAL A 124 -2.47 4.91 -11.69
N VAL A 125 -1.17 4.62 -11.84
CA VAL A 125 -0.54 3.47 -11.16
C VAL A 125 -0.54 3.66 -9.64
N ALA A 126 -0.27 4.88 -9.16
CA ALA A 126 -0.28 5.19 -7.72
C ALA A 126 -1.69 5.07 -7.12
N ALA A 127 -2.73 5.54 -7.82
CA ALA A 127 -4.12 5.37 -7.38
C ALA A 127 -4.53 3.89 -7.33
N GLY A 128 -4.07 3.07 -8.29
CA GLY A 128 -4.24 1.61 -8.21
C GLY A 128 -3.55 1.00 -6.98
N ALA A 129 -2.36 1.49 -6.62
CA ALA A 129 -1.66 1.06 -5.42
C ALA A 129 -2.39 1.50 -4.12
N VAL A 130 -3.04 2.67 -4.10
CA VAL A 130 -3.93 3.07 -2.99
C VAL A 130 -5.04 2.04 -2.81
N VAL A 131 -5.71 1.63 -3.89
CA VAL A 131 -6.75 0.60 -3.84
C VAL A 131 -6.21 -0.71 -3.27
N ALA A 132 -5.03 -1.15 -3.71
CA ALA A 132 -4.41 -2.38 -3.21
C ALA A 132 -4.13 -2.29 -1.70
N VAL A 133 -3.54 -1.19 -1.21
CA VAL A 133 -3.29 -1.00 0.22
C VAL A 133 -4.58 -0.98 1.01
N LEU A 134 -5.57 -0.17 0.61
CA LEU A 134 -6.85 -0.10 1.31
C LEU A 134 -7.58 -1.45 1.33
N ASN A 135 -7.52 -2.24 0.25
CA ASN A 135 -8.17 -3.55 0.22
C ASN A 135 -7.42 -4.62 1.04
N ALA A 136 -6.12 -4.45 1.25
CA ALA A 136 -5.29 -5.35 2.05
C ALA A 136 -5.37 -5.07 3.57
N GLN A 137 -5.91 -3.91 3.98
CA GLN A 137 -6.17 -3.61 5.39
C GLN A 137 -7.33 -4.47 5.91
N ASP A 138 -6.98 -5.45 6.77
CA ASP A 138 -7.93 -6.35 7.43
C ASP A 138 -8.56 -5.69 8.68
N GLU A 139 -7.83 -4.82 9.38
CA GLU A 139 -8.36 -4.02 10.50
C GLU A 139 -8.72 -2.60 10.05
N VAL A 140 -9.54 -1.92 10.87
CA VAL A 140 -9.84 -0.50 10.71
C VAL A 140 -8.57 0.28 10.99
N SER A 141 -7.87 0.66 9.92
CA SER A 141 -6.74 1.58 10.02
C SER A 141 -7.24 2.98 10.37
N ASP A 142 -6.41 3.73 11.11
CA ASP A 142 -6.63 5.15 11.36
C ASP A 142 -6.76 5.90 10.03
N PHE A 143 -7.91 6.55 9.84
CA PHE A 143 -8.20 7.32 8.63
C PHE A 143 -7.15 8.41 8.39
N ASP A 144 -6.55 8.94 9.45
CA ASP A 144 -5.47 9.94 9.44
C ASP A 144 -4.28 9.52 8.54
N LYS A 145 -4.02 8.21 8.40
CA LYS A 145 -2.96 7.71 7.50
C LYS A 145 -3.29 7.95 6.02
N PHE A 146 -4.58 7.97 5.68
CA PHE A 146 -5.09 8.05 4.32
C PHE A 146 -5.72 9.39 3.95
N GLU A 147 -6.07 10.23 4.93
CA GLU A 147 -6.50 11.61 4.72
C GLU A 147 -5.60 12.38 3.72
N PRO A 148 -4.25 12.25 3.77
CA PRO A 148 -3.38 12.95 2.85
C PRO A 148 -3.51 12.57 1.38
N PHE A 149 -4.26 11.51 1.03
CA PHE A 149 -4.55 11.11 -0.36
C PHE A 149 -5.81 11.80 -0.92
N LEU A 150 -6.74 12.21 -0.05
CA LEU A 150 -8.05 12.69 -0.46
C LEU A 150 -7.97 13.90 -1.42
N PRO A 151 -7.17 14.95 -1.17
CA PRO A 151 -7.09 16.09 -2.08
C PRO A 151 -6.59 15.72 -3.49
N GLN A 152 -5.63 14.80 -3.59
CA GLN A 152 -5.05 14.38 -4.86
C GLN A 152 -6.01 13.47 -5.63
N LEU A 153 -6.74 12.58 -4.94
CA LEU A 153 -7.77 11.76 -5.57
C LEU A 153 -8.91 12.63 -6.13
N LEU A 154 -9.37 13.63 -5.37
CA LEU A 154 -10.37 14.59 -5.86
C LEU A 154 -9.86 15.40 -7.06
N ASN A 155 -8.58 15.82 -7.04
CA ASN A 155 -7.96 16.48 -8.18
C ASN A 155 -7.92 15.59 -9.43
N MET A 156 -7.61 14.30 -9.28
CA MET A 156 -7.65 13.32 -10.39
C MET A 156 -9.07 13.19 -10.98
N ILE A 157 -10.10 13.14 -10.14
CA ILE A 157 -11.50 13.07 -10.56
C ILE A 157 -11.92 14.34 -11.31
N GLY A 158 -11.42 15.50 -10.86
CA GLY A 158 -11.64 16.80 -11.49
C GLY A 158 -10.81 17.07 -12.75
N SER A 159 -9.98 16.13 -13.22
CA SER A 159 -9.08 16.36 -14.35
C SER A 159 -9.86 16.78 -15.60
N PRO A 160 -9.60 17.99 -16.15
CA PRO A 160 -10.28 18.48 -17.34
C PRO A 160 -9.84 17.71 -18.59
N GLY A 161 -10.70 17.69 -19.61
CA GLY A 161 -10.40 17.10 -20.92
C GLY A 161 -11.16 15.80 -21.23
N ALA A 162 -11.51 15.63 -22.50
CA ALA A 162 -12.27 14.48 -23.01
C ALA A 162 -11.41 13.34 -23.57
N ASN A 163 -10.07 13.49 -23.54
CA ASN A 163 -9.15 12.49 -24.07
C ASN A 163 -9.10 11.22 -23.20
N SER A 164 -8.61 10.11 -23.79
CA SER A 164 -8.54 8.80 -23.13
C SER A 164 -7.69 8.82 -21.85
N SER A 165 -6.60 9.62 -21.82
CA SER A 165 -5.74 9.76 -20.65
C SER A 165 -6.41 10.49 -19.48
N ALA A 166 -7.20 11.54 -19.73
CA ALA A 166 -7.94 12.21 -18.68
C ALA A 166 -9.06 11.30 -18.14
N ARG A 167 -9.70 10.53 -19.03
CA ARG A 167 -10.68 9.52 -18.62
C ARG A 167 -10.08 8.45 -17.71
N SER A 168 -8.90 7.90 -18.03
CA SER A 168 -8.25 6.89 -17.20
C SER A 168 -7.85 7.44 -15.83
N VAL A 169 -7.35 8.67 -15.76
CA VAL A 169 -7.05 9.37 -14.50
C VAL A 169 -8.29 9.53 -13.63
N ARG A 170 -9.43 9.95 -14.21
CA ARG A 170 -10.69 10.08 -13.48
C ARG A 170 -11.20 8.74 -12.96
N ILE A 171 -11.18 7.70 -13.78
CA ILE A 171 -11.60 6.35 -13.37
C ILE A 171 -10.72 5.83 -12.23
N ALA A 172 -9.40 6.00 -12.34
CA ALA A 172 -8.47 5.57 -11.29
C ALA A 172 -8.70 6.34 -9.98
N GLY A 173 -8.92 7.65 -10.06
CA GLY A 173 -9.26 8.49 -8.91
C GLY A 173 -10.57 8.07 -8.24
N LEU A 174 -11.63 7.81 -9.02
CA LEU A 174 -12.91 7.31 -8.51
C LEU A 174 -12.78 5.95 -7.84
N ALA A 175 -12.03 5.02 -8.45
CA ALA A 175 -11.81 3.69 -7.88
C ALA A 175 -11.08 3.76 -6.52
N ALA A 176 -10.04 4.60 -6.43
CA ALA A 176 -9.31 4.83 -5.18
C ALA A 176 -10.17 5.52 -4.12
N LEU A 177 -10.99 6.50 -4.51
CA LEU A 177 -11.93 7.15 -3.59
C LEU A 177 -13.00 6.17 -3.08
N LEU A 178 -13.52 5.29 -3.95
CA LEU A 178 -14.47 4.26 -3.55
C LEU A 178 -13.86 3.31 -2.51
N ALA A 179 -12.63 2.85 -2.74
CA ALA A 179 -11.91 2.00 -1.77
C ALA A 179 -11.71 2.72 -0.42
N LEU A 180 -11.43 4.03 -0.46
CA LEU A 180 -11.28 4.85 0.75
C LEU A 180 -12.59 4.92 1.54
N LEU A 181 -13.70 5.17 0.85
CA LEU A 181 -15.04 5.24 1.46
C LEU A 181 -15.45 3.89 2.06
N GLN A 182 -15.15 2.78 1.39
CA GLN A 182 -15.41 1.44 1.91
C GLN A 182 -14.63 1.18 3.22
N GLN A 183 -13.41 1.69 3.34
CA GLN A 183 -12.64 1.60 4.59
C GLN A 183 -13.24 2.45 5.71
N VAL A 184 -13.75 3.65 5.40
CA VAL A 184 -14.47 4.48 6.38
C VAL A 184 -15.77 3.81 6.84
N GLU A 185 -16.50 3.16 5.94
CA GLU A 185 -17.71 2.42 6.30
C GLU A 185 -17.42 1.24 7.23
N LYS A 186 -16.37 0.45 6.95
CA LYS A 186 -15.88 -0.60 7.86
C LYS A 186 -15.56 -0.03 9.24
N ALA A 187 -14.90 1.13 9.29
CA ALA A 187 -14.57 1.84 10.52
C ALA A 187 -15.82 2.24 11.32
N ALA A 188 -16.79 2.87 10.67
CA ALA A 188 -18.03 3.31 11.29
C ALA A 188 -18.89 2.14 11.80
N LEU A 189 -19.00 1.06 11.00
CA LEU A 189 -19.71 -0.16 11.40
C LEU A 189 -19.09 -0.79 12.64
N LEU A 190 -17.76 -0.96 12.65
CA LEU A 190 -17.04 -1.50 13.80
C LEU A 190 -17.11 -0.58 15.02
N GLY A 191 -17.06 0.74 14.84
CA GLY A 191 -17.28 1.72 15.90
C GLY A 191 -18.65 1.58 16.56
N ASN A 192 -19.70 1.42 15.74
CA ASN A 192 -21.06 1.20 16.24
C ASN A 192 -21.18 -0.14 16.99
N ILE A 193 -20.63 -1.22 16.46
CA ILE A 193 -20.62 -2.53 17.14
C ILE A 193 -19.85 -2.47 18.46
N ARG A 194 -18.64 -1.87 18.49
CA ARG A 194 -17.82 -1.72 19.71
C ARG A 194 -18.51 -0.88 20.78
N ARG A 195 -19.38 0.06 20.40
CA ARG A 195 -20.16 0.87 21.35
C ARG A 195 -21.34 0.10 21.95
N VAL A 196 -22.02 -0.72 21.16
CA VAL A 196 -23.26 -1.40 21.58
C VAL A 196 -22.98 -2.76 22.23
N LEU A 197 -21.99 -3.50 21.75
CA LEU A 197 -21.78 -4.90 22.15
C LEU A 197 -21.34 -5.06 23.63
N PRO A 198 -20.40 -4.28 24.19
CA PRO A 198 -20.01 -4.42 25.59
C PRO A 198 -21.13 -4.23 26.61
N PRO A 199 -21.99 -3.18 26.54
CA PRO A 199 -23.09 -3.02 27.49
C PRO A 199 -24.15 -4.11 27.34
N VAL A 200 -24.45 -4.55 26.11
CA VAL A 200 -25.40 -5.66 25.87
C VAL A 200 -24.86 -6.97 26.48
N LEU A 201 -23.58 -7.29 26.26
CA LEU A 201 -22.94 -8.47 26.86
C LEU A 201 -22.91 -8.39 28.40
N ALA A 202 -22.70 -7.21 28.97
CA ALA A 202 -22.73 -7.02 30.42
C ALA A 202 -24.13 -7.27 31.02
N THR A 203 -25.18 -6.81 30.34
CA THR A 203 -26.58 -7.06 30.76
C THR A 203 -26.91 -8.54 30.68
N LEU A 204 -26.60 -9.21 29.56
CA LEU A 204 -26.85 -10.64 29.39
C LEU A 204 -26.11 -11.51 30.42
N ARG A 205 -24.87 -11.15 30.78
CA ARG A 205 -24.12 -11.82 31.86
C ARG A 205 -24.79 -11.65 33.24
N LYS A 206 -25.31 -10.45 33.54
CA LYS A 206 -26.03 -10.18 34.79
C LYS A 206 -27.36 -10.93 34.88
N GLU A 207 -28.08 -11.05 33.76
CA GLU A 207 -29.33 -11.82 33.69
C GLU A 207 -29.10 -13.33 33.89
N GLY A 208 -28.04 -13.88 33.30
CA GLY A 208 -27.61 -15.26 33.54
C GLY A 208 -27.26 -15.52 35.01
N GLY A 209 -26.57 -14.57 35.66
CA GLY A 209 -26.24 -14.65 37.09
C GLY A 209 -27.45 -14.56 38.02
N ARG A 210 -28.44 -13.71 37.71
CA ARG A 210 -29.68 -13.60 38.49
C ARG A 210 -30.55 -14.85 38.38
N ARG A 211 -30.61 -15.49 37.21
CA ARG A 211 -31.32 -16.77 37.03
C ARG A 211 -30.64 -17.90 37.81
N ALA A 212 -29.31 -17.95 37.83
CA ALA A 212 -28.57 -18.94 38.62
C ALA A 212 -28.68 -18.72 40.15
N GLY A 213 -28.78 -17.47 40.60
CA GLY A 213 -29.00 -17.12 42.01
C GLY A 213 -30.41 -17.47 42.50
N GLY A 214 -31.44 -17.12 41.71
CA GLY A 214 -32.84 -17.37 42.07
C GLY A 214 -33.27 -18.84 42.04
N GLN A 215 -32.56 -19.71 41.32
CA GLN A 215 -32.82 -21.16 41.33
C GLN A 215 -32.29 -21.83 42.61
N ARG A 216 -31.11 -21.40 43.11
CA ARG A 216 -30.51 -21.93 44.35
C ARG A 216 -31.31 -21.59 45.62
N GLU A 217 -32.11 -20.52 45.56
CA GLU A 217 -32.93 -20.06 46.67
C GLU A 217 -34.30 -20.78 46.72
N ARG A 218 -34.75 -21.37 45.60
CA ARG A 218 -35.96 -22.22 45.56
C ARG A 218 -35.71 -23.66 45.95
N ASP A 219 -34.52 -24.21 45.71
CA ASP A 219 -34.16 -25.58 46.10
C ASP A 219 -33.80 -25.74 47.60
N ARG A 220 -33.88 -24.65 48.39
CA ARG A 220 -33.65 -24.65 49.84
C ARG A 220 -34.91 -24.38 50.67
N GLY A 221 -36.07 -24.28 50.03
CA GLY A 221 -37.38 -24.09 50.67
C GLY A 221 -38.13 -25.40 50.81
#